data_AF-A0A966X0Z3-F1
#
_entry.id   AF-A0A966X0Z3-F1
#
_cell.length_a   1.000
_cell.length_b   1.000
_cell.length_c   1.000
_cell.angle_alpha   90.00
_cell.angle_beta   90.00
_cell.angle_gamma   90.00
#
_symmetry.space_group_name_H-M   'P 1'
#
loop_
_entity.id
_entity.type
_entity.pdbx_description
1 polymer ?
#
loop_
_entity_poly.entity_id
_entity_poly.type
_entity_poly.pdbx_seq_one_letter_code
_entity_poly.pdbx_strand_id
1 'polypeptide(L)'
;MPNHAHLLLTPHKEESLARTMQSLGRRYAQYFNQSRTYSGTMWAGRFCSSLIDPAYVLRCQRYIELNPVRSGLEIRPEDSKNTSYATHIGGKGETWLTDHPTFWGLGNTPFERQLAWASFVREGAPNHEDQTITAHILRSKPWLSPEFRAKNQKLGLDDWLIKPRGRPKKT
;
A
#
# COMPACT_ATOMS: atom_id res chain seq x y z
N MET A 1 -10.14 -0.94 -6.85
CA MET A 1 -11.47 -0.50 -6.34
C MET A 1 -12.08 0.49 -7.30
N PRO A 2 -13.41 0.70 -7.32
CA PRO A 2 -14.05 1.44 -8.41
C PRO A 2 -13.61 2.90 -8.52
N ASN A 3 -13.16 3.53 -7.41
CA ASN A 3 -12.82 4.96 -7.38
C ASN A 3 -11.40 5.30 -6.91
N HIS A 4 -10.59 4.32 -6.49
CA HIS A 4 -9.19 4.54 -6.11
C HIS A 4 -8.34 3.26 -6.23
N ALA A 5 -7.02 3.44 -6.19
CA ALA A 5 -6.03 2.37 -6.17
C ALA A 5 -5.02 2.60 -5.04
N HIS A 6 -4.59 1.51 -4.40
CA HIS A 6 -3.46 1.51 -3.48
C HIS A 6 -2.30 0.76 -4.11
N LEU A 7 -1.10 1.31 -3.99
CA LEU A 7 0.13 0.72 -4.50
C LEU A 7 1.13 0.65 -3.35
N LEU A 8 1.82 -0.48 -3.24
CA LEU A 8 2.93 -0.68 -2.33
C LEU A 8 4.21 -0.71 -3.16
N LEU A 9 5.05 0.31 -3.00
CA LEU A 9 6.16 0.57 -3.93
C LEU A 9 7.46 0.82 -3.16
N THR A 10 8.57 0.29 -3.68
CA THR A 10 9.93 0.62 -3.24
C THR A 10 10.61 1.48 -4.31
N PRO A 11 10.70 2.81 -4.13
CA PRO A 11 11.33 3.68 -5.11
C PRO A 11 12.85 3.45 -5.16
N HIS A 12 13.42 3.36 -6.37
CA HIS A 12 14.86 3.18 -6.57
C HIS A 12 15.68 4.47 -6.36
N LYS A 13 15.07 5.63 -6.60
CA LYS A 13 15.66 6.96 -6.41
C LYS A 13 14.64 7.88 -5.75
N GLU A 14 15.12 8.96 -5.15
CA GLU A 14 14.31 9.96 -4.45
C GLU A 14 13.11 10.46 -5.27
N GLU A 15 13.34 10.80 -6.55
CA GLU A 15 12.28 11.31 -7.43
C GLU A 15 11.44 10.20 -8.09
N SER A 16 11.84 8.93 -7.98
CA SER A 16 11.23 7.84 -8.76
C SER A 16 9.74 7.68 -8.46
N LEU A 17 9.32 7.83 -7.21
CA LEU A 17 7.91 7.71 -6.86
C LEU A 17 7.07 8.79 -7.55
N ALA A 18 7.46 10.05 -7.43
CA ALA A 18 6.74 11.17 -8.00
C ALA A 18 6.66 11.07 -9.53
N ARG A 19 7.78 10.75 -10.20
CA ARG A 19 7.83 10.59 -11.66
C ARG A 19 7.00 9.40 -12.14
N THR A 20 7.02 8.28 -11.42
CA THR A 20 6.19 7.11 -11.73
C THR A 20 4.70 7.45 -11.61
N MET A 21 4.27 8.08 -10.51
CA MET A 21 2.87 8.45 -10.30
C MET A 21 2.38 9.49 -11.31
N GLN A 22 3.23 10.46 -11.69
CA GLN A 22 2.92 11.43 -12.74
C GLN A 22 2.72 10.73 -14.10
N SER A 23 3.62 9.82 -14.47
CA SER A 23 3.55 9.07 -15.72
C SER A 23 2.31 8.17 -15.78
N LEU A 24 2.08 7.39 -14.72
CA LEU A 24 0.91 6.51 -14.57
C LEU A 24 -0.39 7.30 -14.67
N GLY A 25 -0.51 8.38 -13.89
CA GLY A 25 -1.71 9.21 -13.86
C GLY A 25 -2.04 9.80 -15.22
N ARG A 26 -1.03 10.35 -15.92
CA ARG A 26 -1.21 10.95 -17.25
C ARG A 26 -1.62 9.91 -18.30
N ARG A 27 -0.91 8.79 -18.37
CA ARG A 27 -1.16 7.74 -19.38
C ARG A 27 -2.53 7.09 -19.17
N TYR A 28 -2.88 6.77 -17.93
CA TYR A 28 -4.16 6.12 -17.64
C TYR A 28 -5.34 7.06 -17.86
N ALA A 29 -5.25 8.33 -17.48
CA ALA A 29 -6.30 9.31 -17.74
C ALA A 29 -6.57 9.46 -19.25
N GLN A 30 -5.51 9.52 -20.06
CA GLN A 30 -5.63 9.57 -21.52
C GLN A 30 -6.30 8.31 -22.07
N TYR A 31 -5.83 7.13 -21.67
CA TYR A 31 -6.42 5.84 -22.07
C TYR A 31 -7.90 5.74 -21.69
N PHE A 32 -8.25 6.10 -20.45
CA PHE A 32 -9.63 6.05 -19.96
C PHE A 32 -10.54 7.00 -20.74
N ASN A 33 -10.11 8.25 -20.94
CA ASN A 33 -10.89 9.26 -21.67
C ASN A 33 -11.13 8.83 -23.13
N GLN A 34 -10.11 8.28 -23.80
CA GLN A 34 -10.22 7.78 -25.16
C GLN A 34 -11.16 6.55 -25.25
N SER A 35 -11.02 5.58 -24.35
CA SER A 35 -11.83 4.36 -24.35
C SER A 35 -13.30 4.59 -23.95
N ARG A 36 -13.60 5.69 -23.24
CA ARG A 36 -14.95 6.04 -22.78
C ARG A 36 -15.59 7.20 -23.53
N THR A 37 -14.92 7.75 -24.55
CA THR A 37 -15.33 8.97 -25.26
C THR A 37 -15.70 10.09 -24.27
N TYR A 38 -14.90 10.24 -23.22
CA TYR A 38 -15.11 11.20 -22.14
C TYR A 38 -14.05 12.29 -22.22
N SER A 39 -14.41 13.52 -21.84
CA SER A 39 -13.50 14.65 -21.71
C SER A 39 -13.59 15.23 -20.32
N GLY A 40 -12.46 15.34 -19.62
CA GLY A 40 -12.39 15.83 -18.26
C GLY A 40 -11.27 15.19 -17.43
N THR A 41 -11.21 15.58 -16.16
CA THR A 41 -10.27 15.02 -15.18
C THR A 41 -10.73 13.66 -14.69
N MET A 42 -9.87 12.63 -14.82
CA MET A 42 -10.14 11.29 -14.31
C MET A 42 -9.74 11.12 -12.83
N TRP A 43 -8.68 11.79 -12.39
CA TRP A 43 -8.21 11.74 -11.00
C TRP A 43 -8.78 12.89 -10.17
N ALA A 44 -9.23 12.60 -8.95
CA ALA A 44 -9.80 13.59 -8.04
C ALA A 44 -8.77 14.50 -7.35
N GLY A 45 -7.46 14.29 -7.57
CA GLY A 45 -6.42 15.10 -6.94
C GLY A 45 -5.01 14.51 -7.07
N ARG A 46 -4.09 15.01 -6.23
CA ARG A 46 -2.72 14.48 -6.10
C ARG A 46 -2.75 13.12 -5.40
N PHE A 47 -1.79 12.26 -5.71
CA PHE A 47 -1.62 11.00 -4.98
C PHE A 47 -1.24 11.28 -3.52
N CYS A 48 -1.68 10.42 -2.62
CA CYS A 48 -1.24 10.39 -1.23
C CYS A 48 -0.17 9.31 -1.07
N SER A 49 0.85 9.55 -0.24
CA SER A 49 1.90 8.58 0.04
C SER A 49 2.35 8.64 1.48
N SER A 50 2.62 7.48 2.07
CA SER A 50 3.18 7.35 3.42
C SER A 50 4.40 6.44 3.35
N LEU A 51 5.52 6.90 3.91
CA LEU A 51 6.69 6.05 4.13
C LEU A 51 6.37 5.04 5.23
N ILE A 52 6.60 3.77 4.97
CA ILE A 52 6.34 2.71 5.94
C ILE A 52 7.63 2.02 6.36
N ASP A 53 7.62 1.51 7.59
CA ASP A 53 8.65 0.60 8.07
C ASP A 53 8.63 -0.73 7.28
N PRO A 54 9.79 -1.32 6.94
CA PRO A 54 9.86 -2.70 6.49
C PRO A 54 9.09 -3.69 7.38
N ALA A 55 9.08 -3.50 8.70
CA ALA A 55 8.34 -4.34 9.65
C ALA A 55 6.80 -4.31 9.43
N TYR A 56 6.28 -3.31 8.71
CA TYR A 56 4.85 -3.11 8.48
C TYR A 56 4.43 -3.46 7.05
N VAL A 57 5.35 -3.86 6.18
CA VAL A 57 5.10 -4.15 4.77
C VAL A 57 3.99 -5.19 4.59
N LEU A 58 4.08 -6.33 5.29
CA LEU A 58 3.09 -7.39 5.17
C LEU A 58 1.69 -6.94 5.63
N ARG A 59 1.61 -6.11 6.69
CA ARG A 59 0.35 -5.52 7.16
C ARG A 59 -0.27 -4.61 6.10
N CYS A 60 0.53 -3.74 5.49
CA CYS A 60 0.11 -2.88 4.39
C CYS A 60 -0.32 -3.69 3.15
N GLN A 61 0.41 -4.74 2.80
CA GLN A 61 0.06 -5.62 1.68
C GLN A 61 -1.27 -6.32 1.93
N ARG A 62 -1.50 -6.87 3.13
CA ARG A 62 -2.78 -7.46 3.52
C ARG A 62 -3.92 -6.44 3.47
N TYR A 63 -3.69 -5.22 3.94
CA TYR A 63 -4.67 -4.12 3.86
C TYR A 63 -5.11 -3.85 2.41
N ILE A 64 -4.17 -3.87 1.46
CA ILE A 64 -4.45 -3.65 0.03
C ILE A 64 -5.25 -4.83 -0.52
N GLU A 65 -4.82 -6.05 -0.22
CA GLU A 65 -5.38 -7.28 -0.78
C GLU A 65 -6.77 -7.62 -0.24
N LEU A 66 -7.05 -7.28 1.02
CA LEU A 66 -8.37 -7.41 1.62
C LEU A 66 -9.33 -6.28 1.24
N ASN A 67 -8.87 -5.24 0.54
CA ASN A 67 -9.70 -4.08 0.27
C ASN A 67 -10.98 -4.39 -0.55
N PRO A 68 -10.94 -5.21 -1.62
CA PRO A 68 -12.16 -5.61 -2.33
C PRO A 68 -13.18 -6.29 -1.42
N VAL A 69 -12.73 -7.15 -0.50
CA VAL A 69 -13.58 -7.84 0.47
C VAL A 69 -14.16 -6.85 1.48
N ARG A 70 -13.31 -5.99 2.04
CA ARG A 70 -13.71 -4.96 3.01
C ARG A 70 -14.69 -3.92 2.44
N SER A 71 -14.60 -3.64 1.14
CA SER A 71 -15.53 -2.75 0.43
C SER A 71 -16.80 -3.46 -0.06
N GLY A 72 -16.95 -4.76 0.22
CA GLY A 72 -18.10 -5.57 -0.17
C GLY A 72 -18.18 -5.85 -1.68
N LEU A 73 -17.09 -5.64 -2.42
CA LEU A 73 -17.03 -5.92 -3.86
C LEU A 73 -16.86 -7.40 -4.17
N GLU A 74 -16.14 -8.12 -3.30
CA GLU A 74 -15.86 -9.55 -3.45
C GLU A 74 -16.11 -10.26 -2.12
N ILE A 75 -16.43 -11.56 -2.18
CA ILE A 75 -16.63 -12.38 -0.97
C ILE A 75 -15.27 -12.86 -0.45
N ARG A 76 -14.34 -13.23 -1.35
CA ARG A 76 -13.02 -13.77 -1.00
C ARG A 76 -11.92 -12.96 -1.70
N PRO A 77 -10.73 -12.83 -1.09
CA PRO A 77 -9.64 -12.08 -1.70
C PRO A 77 -9.14 -12.70 -3.01
N GLU A 78 -9.19 -14.03 -3.15
CA GLU A 78 -8.87 -14.77 -4.38
C GLU A 78 -9.77 -14.45 -5.57
N ASP A 79 -10.99 -13.95 -5.35
CA ASP A 79 -11.93 -13.62 -6.43
C ASP A 79 -11.54 -12.31 -7.12
N SER A 80 -10.74 -11.46 -6.45
CA SER A 80 -10.40 -10.16 -6.97
C SER A 80 -9.30 -10.21 -8.03
N LYS A 81 -9.64 -9.79 -9.25
CA LYS A 81 -8.67 -9.53 -10.33
C LYS A 81 -7.90 -8.20 -10.16
N ASN A 82 -8.29 -7.40 -9.17
CA ASN A 82 -7.78 -6.03 -8.97
C ASN A 82 -6.72 -5.96 -7.87
N THR A 83 -6.26 -7.09 -7.35
CA THR A 83 -5.20 -7.19 -6.34
C THR A 83 -4.19 -8.25 -6.76
N SER A 84 -3.02 -8.21 -6.13
CA SER A 84 -1.96 -9.20 -6.31
C SER A 84 -2.17 -10.49 -5.50
N TYR A 85 -3.27 -10.60 -4.74
CA TYR A 85 -3.45 -11.71 -3.79
C TYR A 85 -3.36 -13.08 -4.46
N ALA A 86 -4.02 -13.24 -5.62
CA ALA A 86 -3.97 -14.49 -6.39
C ALA A 86 -2.54 -14.91 -6.73
N THR A 87 -1.66 -13.96 -7.12
CA THR A 87 -0.24 -14.25 -7.37
C THR A 87 0.48 -14.74 -6.11
N HIS A 88 0.22 -14.12 -4.95
CA HIS A 88 0.88 -14.48 -3.70
C HIS A 88 0.41 -15.81 -3.08
N ILE A 89 -0.69 -16.38 -3.57
CA ILE A 89 -1.18 -17.73 -3.17
C ILE A 89 -0.96 -18.80 -4.23
N GLY A 90 -0.07 -18.54 -5.21
CA GLY A 90 0.33 -19.53 -6.23
C GLY A 90 -0.48 -19.48 -7.52
N GLY A 91 -1.27 -18.42 -7.73
CA GLY A 91 -1.89 -18.11 -9.01
C GLY A 91 -0.88 -17.64 -10.05
N LYS A 92 -1.38 -17.11 -11.17
CA LYS A 92 -0.52 -16.63 -12.25
C LYS A 92 0.40 -15.50 -11.76
N GLY A 93 1.70 -15.71 -11.96
CA GLY A 93 2.73 -14.70 -11.74
C GLY A 93 2.60 -13.53 -12.71
N GLU A 94 2.75 -12.32 -12.17
CA GLU A 94 2.82 -11.08 -12.94
C GLU A 94 4.28 -10.65 -13.07
N THR A 95 4.79 -10.48 -14.28
CA THR A 95 6.23 -10.21 -14.52
C THR A 95 6.70 -8.85 -14.02
N TRP A 96 5.77 -7.92 -13.79
CA TRP A 96 6.04 -6.58 -13.27
C TRP A 96 5.89 -6.48 -11.75
N LEU A 97 5.34 -7.51 -11.11
CA LEU A 97 5.19 -7.57 -9.65
C LEU A 97 6.48 -8.08 -9.02
N THR A 98 6.93 -7.45 -7.95
CA THR A 98 8.12 -7.86 -7.21
C THR A 98 7.82 -7.93 -5.73
N ASP A 99 8.03 -9.10 -5.15
CA ASP A 99 7.85 -9.34 -3.72
C ASP A 99 8.92 -8.63 -2.89
N HIS A 100 8.49 -7.97 -1.82
CA HIS A 100 9.40 -7.36 -0.85
C HIS A 100 10.17 -8.45 -0.05
N PRO A 101 11.42 -8.21 0.38
CA PRO A 101 12.21 -9.13 1.23
C PRO A 101 11.46 -9.78 2.40
N THR A 102 10.52 -9.05 3.02
CA THR A 102 9.70 -9.57 4.13
C THR A 102 8.76 -10.70 3.72
N PHE A 103 8.28 -10.70 2.47
CA PHE A 103 7.46 -11.79 1.94
C PHE A 103 8.30 -13.06 1.77
N TRP A 104 9.54 -12.92 1.30
CA TRP A 104 10.49 -14.04 1.21
C TRP A 104 10.82 -14.65 2.56
N GLY A 105 10.73 -13.87 3.64
CA GLY A 105 10.90 -14.34 5.02
C GLY A 105 9.75 -15.18 5.59
N LEU A 106 8.64 -15.35 4.87
CA LEU A 106 7.48 -16.13 5.33
C LEU A 106 7.70 -17.65 5.30
N GLY A 107 8.73 -18.13 4.61
CA GLY A 107 8.96 -19.56 4.42
C GLY A 107 10.11 -19.83 3.46
N ASN A 108 10.71 -21.01 3.60
CA ASN A 108 11.87 -21.41 2.81
C ASN A 108 11.45 -21.91 1.43
N THR A 109 10.26 -22.49 1.31
CA THR A 109 9.70 -22.94 0.03
C THR A 109 8.59 -22.01 -0.48
N PRO A 110 8.30 -21.98 -1.80
CA PRO A 110 7.15 -21.25 -2.33
C PRO A 110 5.82 -21.66 -1.67
N PHE A 111 5.62 -22.96 -1.42
CA PHE A 111 4.40 -23.47 -0.78
C PHE A 111 4.26 -22.99 0.67
N GLU A 112 5.34 -23.02 1.46
CA GLU A 112 5.33 -22.50 2.83
C GLU A 112 4.98 -21.01 2.85
N ARG A 113 5.58 -20.20 1.96
CA ARG A 113 5.28 -18.77 1.86
C ARG A 113 3.83 -18.49 1.49
N GLN A 114 3.32 -19.19 0.48
CA GLN A 114 1.93 -19.06 0.03
C GLN A 114 0.96 -19.44 1.13
N LEU A 115 1.22 -20.53 1.87
CA LEU A 115 0.38 -20.97 2.98
C LEU A 115 0.42 -19.98 4.16
N ALA A 116 1.62 -19.50 4.51
CA ALA A 116 1.79 -18.50 5.56
C ALA A 116 1.10 -17.18 5.20
N TRP A 117 1.23 -16.75 3.94
CA TRP A 117 0.54 -15.55 3.45
C TRP A 117 -0.98 -15.71 3.47
N ALA A 118 -1.50 -16.81 2.91
CA ALA A 118 -2.95 -17.08 2.91
C ALA A 118 -3.53 -17.14 4.34
N SER A 119 -2.79 -17.72 5.28
CA SER A 119 -3.19 -17.77 6.69
C SER A 119 -3.21 -16.37 7.31
N PHE A 120 -2.14 -15.60 7.13
CA PHE A 120 -2.02 -14.23 7.64
C PHE A 120 -3.10 -13.28 7.08
N VAL A 121 -3.47 -13.44 5.80
CA VAL A 121 -4.56 -12.67 5.18
C VAL A 121 -5.92 -13.12 5.72
N ARG A 122 -6.15 -14.43 5.88
CA ARG A 122 -7.40 -14.98 6.40
C ARG A 122 -7.68 -14.57 7.85
N GLU A 123 -6.65 -14.47 8.68
CA GLU A 123 -6.76 -13.94 10.04
C GLU A 123 -7.33 -12.51 10.07
N GLY A 124 -7.17 -11.76 8.96
CA GLY A 124 -7.60 -10.38 8.85
C GLY A 124 -6.74 -9.43 9.69
N ALA A 125 -6.97 -8.14 9.52
CA ALA A 125 -6.35 -7.11 10.35
C ALA A 125 -7.33 -6.68 11.46
N PRO A 126 -6.85 -6.43 12.70
CA PRO A 126 -7.64 -5.71 13.67
C PRO A 126 -8.11 -4.36 13.10
N ASN A 127 -9.35 -3.96 13.38
CA ASN A 127 -9.92 -2.70 12.85
C ASN A 127 -9.04 -1.46 13.08
N HIS A 128 -8.27 -1.42 14.18
CA HIS A 128 -7.39 -0.28 14.50
C HIS A 128 -6.17 -0.18 13.56
N GLU A 129 -5.68 -1.31 13.04
CA GLU A 129 -4.55 -1.34 12.10
C GLU A 129 -4.96 -0.71 10.76
N ASP A 130 -6.14 -1.08 10.24
CA ASP A 130 -6.73 -0.52 9.03
C ASP A 130 -6.95 1.00 9.14
N GLN A 131 -7.46 1.44 10.29
CA GLN A 131 -7.64 2.86 10.58
C GLN A 131 -6.30 3.60 10.64
N THR A 132 -5.27 2.98 11.21
CA THR A 132 -3.91 3.53 11.28
C THR A 132 -3.33 3.70 9.88
N ILE A 133 -3.35 2.65 9.06
CA ILE A 133 -2.87 2.70 7.67
C ILE A 133 -3.59 3.82 6.90
N THR A 134 -4.91 3.88 7.01
CA THR A 134 -5.73 4.89 6.34
C THR A 134 -5.37 6.31 6.80
N ALA A 135 -5.21 6.54 8.11
CA ALA A 135 -4.86 7.85 8.65
C ALA A 135 -3.47 8.32 8.20
N HIS A 136 -2.49 7.41 8.16
CA HIS A 136 -1.12 7.68 7.71
C HIS A 136 -1.06 8.04 6.22
N ILE A 137 -1.78 7.29 5.38
CA ILE A 137 -1.87 7.59 3.94
C ILE A 137 -2.53 8.95 3.70
N LEU A 138 -3.72 9.19 4.27
CA LEU A 138 -4.49 10.42 4.01
C LEU A 138 -3.77 11.69 4.48
N ARG A 139 -2.92 11.59 5.52
CA ARG A 139 -2.13 12.73 6.01
C ARG A 139 -0.76 12.83 5.37
N SER A 140 -0.38 11.86 4.53
CA SER A 140 0.97 11.72 3.97
C SER A 140 2.06 11.77 5.05
N LYS A 141 1.85 11.01 6.13
CA LYS A 141 2.74 10.97 7.32
C LYS A 141 3.33 9.56 7.46
N PRO A 142 4.64 9.39 7.70
CA PRO A 142 5.25 8.06 7.81
C PRO A 142 4.66 7.22 8.93
N TRP A 143 4.55 5.91 8.71
CA TRP A 143 4.21 4.92 9.73
C TRP A 143 5.44 4.05 10.01
N LEU A 144 6.15 4.38 11.10
CA LEU A 144 7.48 3.85 11.41
C LEU A 144 7.50 3.20 12.80
N SER A 145 8.37 2.21 13.01
CA SER A 145 8.62 1.68 14.35
C SER A 145 9.52 2.60 15.17
N PRO A 146 9.49 2.53 16.52
CA PRO A 146 10.44 3.24 17.36
C PRO A 146 11.90 2.93 17.01
N GLU A 147 12.19 1.67 16.72
CA GLU A 147 13.53 1.18 16.40
C GLU A 147 14.03 1.74 15.07
N PHE A 148 13.17 1.75 14.04
CA PHE A 148 13.52 2.32 12.75
C PHE A 148 13.74 3.83 12.84
N ARG A 149 12.95 4.54 13.66
CA ARG A 149 13.16 5.96 13.93
C ARG A 149 14.52 6.22 14.57
N ALA A 150 14.84 5.51 15.65
CA ALA A 150 16.11 5.67 16.36
C ALA A 150 17.30 5.44 15.41
N LYS A 151 17.21 4.42 14.54
CA LYS A 151 18.26 4.11 13.55
C LYS A 151 18.38 5.16 12.44
N ASN A 152 17.32 5.90 12.14
CA ASN A 152 17.24 6.83 11.02
C ASN A 152 17.02 8.29 11.43
N GLN A 153 17.42 8.66 12.65
CA GLN A 153 17.19 10.01 13.21
C GLN A 153 17.71 11.14 12.30
N LYS A 154 18.83 10.92 11.61
CA LYS A 154 19.43 11.86 10.65
C LYS A 154 18.52 12.26 9.48
N LEU A 155 17.47 11.49 9.20
CA LEU A 155 16.50 11.78 8.13
C LEU A 155 15.40 12.76 8.56
N GLY A 156 15.37 13.22 9.81
CA GLY A 156 14.40 14.21 10.28
C GLY A 156 12.93 13.73 10.24
N LEU A 157 12.72 12.41 10.35
CA LEU A 157 11.40 11.78 10.14
C LEU A 157 10.37 12.15 11.22
N ASP A 158 10.81 12.65 12.37
CA ASP A 158 9.94 12.99 13.50
C ASP A 158 9.02 14.20 13.21
N ASP A 159 9.48 15.15 12.39
CA ASP A 159 8.66 16.28 11.94
C ASP A 159 7.50 15.84 11.05
N TRP A 160 7.62 14.67 10.46
CA TRP A 160 6.66 14.12 9.52
C TRP A 160 5.69 13.15 10.19
N LEU A 161 5.68 13.03 11.51
CA LEU A 161 4.71 12.17 12.21
C LEU A 161 3.31 12.80 12.33
N ILE A 162 2.30 11.94 12.51
CA ILE A 162 0.97 12.38 12.91
C ILE A 162 1.04 12.86 14.36
N LYS A 163 0.81 14.15 14.57
CA LYS A 163 0.71 14.72 15.92
C LYS A 163 -0.69 14.46 16.52
N PRO A 164 -0.79 14.21 17.84
CA PRO A 164 -2.08 14.17 18.52
C PRO A 164 -2.88 15.46 18.29
N ARG A 165 -4.21 15.36 18.29
CA ARG A 165 -5.06 16.54 18.24
C ARG A 165 -4.87 17.35 19.53
N GLY A 166 -4.58 18.64 19.40
CA GLY A 166 -4.44 19.56 20.53
C GLY A 166 -3.32 20.59 20.33
N ARG A 167 -3.32 21.63 21.17
CA ARG A 167 -2.25 22.63 21.20
C ARG A 167 -0.94 21.95 21.64
N PRO A 168 0.20 22.22 20.98
CA PRO A 168 1.51 21.77 21.48
C PRO A 168 1.70 22.22 22.93
N LYS A 169 2.23 21.33 23.78
CA LYS A 169 2.61 21.72 25.14
C LYS A 169 3.61 22.87 25.03
N LYS A 170 3.38 23.97 25.76
CA LYS A 170 4.39 25.02 25.89
C LYS A 170 5.60 24.39 26.57
N THR A 171 6.72 24.36 25.87
CA THR A 171 8.07 24.19 26.43
C THR A 171 8.43 25.39 27.27
#